data_AF-Q9LBM5-F1
#
_entry.id   AF-Q9LBM5-F1
#
_cell.length_a   1.000
_cell.length_b   1.000
_cell.length_c   1.000
_cell.angle_alpha   90.00
_cell.angle_beta   90.00
_cell.angle_gamma   90.00
#
_symmetry.space_group_name_H-M   'P 1'
#
loop_
_entity.id
_entity.type
_entity.pdbx_description
1 polymer ?
#
loop_
_entity_poly.entity_id
_entity_poly.type
_entity_poly.pdbx_seq_one_letter_code
_entity_poly.pdbx_strand_id
1 'polypeptide(L)'
;NVNSQSFMRWRDRFDFVAEAIDKAERETGERKGHYLNVTAPTPEEMFKRAEYAKELNQPIIMHDFLTGGFTANTGLANWCRENGMLLHIPRAMPAVIERNPKHGIHFRVLGK
;
A
#
# COMPACT_ATOMS: atom_id res chain seq x y z
N ASN A 1 -1.47 4.81 -8.54
CA ASN A 1 -2.81 4.48 -9.09
C ASN A 1 -2.93 3.03 -9.58
N VAL A 2 -1.88 2.22 -9.52
CA VAL A 2 -1.93 0.78 -9.82
C VAL A 2 -2.69 0.07 -8.68
N ASN A 3 -3.92 -0.36 -8.95
CA ASN A 3 -4.80 -1.00 -7.96
C ASN A 3 -5.21 -2.37 -8.52
N SER A 4 -6.33 -2.44 -9.23
CA SER A 4 -6.74 -3.58 -10.06
C SER A 4 -7.45 -3.06 -11.30
N GLN A 5 -6.77 -3.12 -12.45
CA GLN A 5 -7.26 -2.58 -13.72
C GLN A 5 -7.47 -3.69 -14.75
N SER A 6 -8.15 -3.40 -15.85
CA SER A 6 -8.44 -4.39 -16.90
C SER A 6 -7.19 -5.04 -17.49
N PHE A 7 -6.11 -4.27 -17.64
CA PHE A 7 -4.83 -4.74 -18.18
C PHE A 7 -3.95 -5.47 -17.15
N MET A 8 -4.27 -5.37 -15.85
CA MET A 8 -3.49 -5.99 -14.79
C MET A 8 -4.34 -6.10 -13.51
N ARG A 9 -4.84 -7.30 -13.24
CA ARG A 9 -5.56 -7.58 -11.99
C ARG A 9 -4.57 -7.66 -10.83
N TRP A 10 -5.04 -7.26 -9.65
CA TRP A 10 -4.18 -7.15 -8.47
C TRP A 10 -3.59 -8.51 -8.05
N ARG A 11 -4.38 -9.59 -8.17
CA ARG A 11 -3.98 -10.92 -7.72
C ARG A 11 -2.83 -11.47 -8.57
N ASP A 12 -2.99 -11.44 -9.90
CA ASP A 12 -1.95 -11.83 -10.85
C ASP A 12 -0.66 -11.03 -10.61
N ARG A 13 -0.77 -9.71 -10.38
CA ARG A 13 0.38 -8.87 -10.04
C ARG A 13 1.07 -9.34 -8.75
N PHE A 14 0.31 -9.65 -7.71
CA PHE A 14 0.88 -10.08 -6.43
C PHE A 14 1.63 -11.40 -6.59
N ASP A 15 1.08 -12.35 -7.34
CA ASP A 15 1.71 -13.65 -7.60
C ASP A 15 3.06 -13.49 -8.31
N PHE A 16 3.09 -12.77 -9.44
CA PHE A 16 4.34 -12.56 -10.19
C PHE A 16 5.38 -11.73 -9.43
N VAL A 17 4.94 -10.75 -8.65
CA VAL A 17 5.85 -9.93 -7.84
C VAL A 17 6.46 -10.74 -6.70
N ALA A 18 5.68 -11.61 -6.05
CA ALA A 18 6.19 -12.51 -5.01
C ALA A 18 7.29 -13.43 -5.57
N GLU A 19 7.06 -14.05 -6.73
CA GLU A 19 8.07 -14.88 -7.41
C GLU A 19 9.34 -14.07 -7.74
N ALA A 20 9.19 -12.85 -8.24
CA ALA A 20 10.32 -11.99 -8.57
C ALA A 20 11.13 -11.59 -7.33
N ILE A 21 10.48 -11.35 -6.20
CA ILE A 21 11.13 -11.05 -4.91
C ILE A 21 11.93 -12.25 -4.44
N ASP A 22 11.34 -13.45 -4.44
CA ASP A 22 12.02 -14.67 -4.00
C ASP A 22 13.22 -15.02 -4.90
N LYS A 23 13.09 -14.77 -6.21
CA LYS A 23 14.22 -14.90 -7.13
C LYS A 23 15.33 -13.90 -6.80
N ALA A 24 15.01 -12.62 -6.68
CA ALA A 24 15.99 -11.57 -6.41
C ALA A 24 16.67 -11.72 -5.04
N GLU A 25 15.93 -12.14 -4.01
CA GLU A 25 16.49 -12.41 -2.68
C GLU A 25 17.46 -13.59 -2.72
N ARG A 26 17.12 -14.68 -3.41
CA ARG A 26 18.03 -15.82 -3.60
C ARG A 26 19.29 -15.47 -4.39
N GLU A 27 19.16 -14.66 -5.44
CA GLU A 27 20.30 -14.28 -6.28
C GLU A 27 21.27 -13.31 -5.57
N THR A 28 20.74 -12.45 -4.69
CA THR A 28 21.55 -11.40 -4.05
C THR A 28 21.97 -11.71 -2.62
N GLY A 29 21.26 -12.60 -1.92
CA GLY A 29 21.45 -12.86 -0.49
C GLY A 29 20.96 -11.72 0.42
N GLU A 30 20.34 -10.68 -0.13
CA GLU A 30 19.81 -9.54 0.61
C GLU A 30 18.30 -9.60 0.69
N ARG A 31 17.72 -9.13 1.80
CA ARG A 31 16.26 -9.04 1.96
C ARG A 31 15.64 -8.13 0.90
N LYS A 32 14.60 -8.61 0.22
CA LYS A 32 13.84 -7.88 -0.81
C LYS A 32 12.39 -7.71 -0.41
N GLY A 33 11.71 -6.81 -1.10
CA GLY A 33 10.29 -6.54 -0.92
C GLY A 33 9.78 -5.59 -1.99
N HIS A 34 8.48 -5.66 -2.27
CA HIS A 34 7.80 -4.74 -3.17
C HIS A 34 6.54 -4.24 -2.49
N TYR A 35 6.27 -2.95 -2.60
CA TYR A 35 5.10 -2.34 -1.99
C TYR A 35 3.84 -2.77 -2.75
N LEU A 36 3.20 -3.83 -2.29
CA LEU A 36 1.98 -4.34 -2.91
C LEU A 36 0.80 -3.42 -2.58
N ASN A 37 0.28 -2.71 -3.58
CA ASN A 37 -0.78 -1.73 -3.36
C ASN A 37 -2.13 -2.39 -3.05
N VAL A 38 -2.62 -2.18 -1.82
CA VAL A 38 -3.90 -2.70 -1.33
C VAL A 38 -5.04 -1.68 -1.44
N THR A 39 -4.77 -0.43 -1.85
CA THR A 39 -5.79 0.62 -2.06
C THR A 39 -6.94 0.10 -2.93
N ALA A 40 -8.16 0.16 -2.42
CA ALA A 40 -9.33 -0.48 -3.04
C ALA A 40 -10.60 0.39 -2.94
N PRO A 41 -11.67 0.06 -3.69
CA PRO A 41 -12.95 0.78 -3.63
C PRO A 41 -13.70 0.64 -2.29
N THR A 42 -13.48 -0.45 -1.56
CA THR A 42 -14.08 -0.69 -0.24
C THR A 42 -13.05 -1.25 0.74
N PRO A 43 -13.26 -1.10 2.06
CA PRO A 43 -12.40 -1.71 3.08
C PRO A 43 -12.30 -3.24 2.97
N GLU A 44 -13.38 -3.92 2.61
CA GLU A 44 -13.41 -5.39 2.47
C GLU A 44 -12.45 -5.84 1.36
N GLU A 45 -12.47 -5.16 0.21
CA GLU A 45 -11.53 -5.44 -0.88
C GLU A 45 -10.09 -5.02 -0.54
N MET A 46 -9.90 -4.00 0.31
CA MET A 46 -8.58 -3.63 0.81
C MET A 46 -8.01 -4.73 1.71
N PHE A 47 -8.78 -5.21 2.69
CA PHE A 47 -8.35 -6.27 3.59
C PHE A 47 -8.15 -7.60 2.86
N LYS A 48 -9.00 -7.93 1.88
CA LYS A 48 -8.81 -9.11 1.02
C LYS A 48 -7.45 -9.12 0.32
N ARG A 49 -6.98 -7.94 -0.13
CA ARG A 49 -5.66 -7.80 -0.74
C ARG A 49 -4.54 -7.91 0.30
N ALA A 50 -4.72 -7.29 1.46
CA ALA A 50 -3.75 -7.35 2.55
C ALA A 50 -3.55 -8.79 3.05
N GLU A 51 -4.63 -9.55 3.26
CA GLU A 51 -4.59 -10.97 3.63
C GLU A 51 -3.85 -11.79 2.57
N TYR A 52 -4.13 -11.57 1.28
CA TYR A 52 -3.43 -12.30 0.23
C TYR A 52 -1.93 -11.96 0.17
N ALA A 53 -1.53 -10.70 0.39
CA ALA A 53 -0.12 -10.35 0.48
C ALA A 53 0.58 -11.07 1.65
N LYS A 54 -0.12 -11.23 2.78
CA LYS A 54 0.36 -12.01 3.92
C LYS A 54 0.46 -13.50 3.62
N GLU A 55 -0.53 -14.08 2.94
CA GLU A 55 -0.49 -15.49 2.48
C GLU A 55 0.72 -15.76 1.57
N LEU A 56 1.12 -14.77 0.76
CA LEU A 56 2.32 -14.79 -0.08
C LEU A 56 3.63 -14.45 0.68
N ASN A 57 3.60 -14.37 2.02
CA ASN A 57 4.72 -14.04 2.89
C ASN A 57 5.43 -12.72 2.53
N GLN A 58 4.70 -11.75 2.00
CA GLN A 58 5.27 -10.48 1.58
C GLN A 58 5.55 -9.59 2.80
N PRO A 59 6.71 -8.90 2.87
CA PRO A 59 7.09 -8.16 4.07
C PRO A 59 6.49 -6.76 4.14
N ILE A 60 5.94 -6.23 3.04
CA ILE A 60 5.49 -4.84 2.95
C ILE A 60 4.32 -4.66 1.96
N ILE A 61 3.35 -3.84 2.33
CA ILE A 61 2.25 -3.38 1.46
C ILE A 61 2.21 -1.85 1.39
N MET A 62 1.37 -1.28 0.52
CA MET A 62 1.13 0.17 0.46
C MET A 62 -0.34 0.54 0.40
N HIS A 63 -0.67 1.72 0.92
CA HIS A 63 -2.02 2.28 0.89
C HIS A 63 -2.03 3.81 0.70
N ASP A 64 -2.75 4.27 -0.31
CA ASP A 64 -2.89 5.69 -0.65
C ASP A 64 -3.83 6.38 0.37
N PHE A 65 -3.30 6.78 1.53
CA PHE A 65 -4.09 7.14 2.72
C PHE A 65 -5.08 8.29 2.52
N LEU A 66 -4.77 9.30 1.69
CA LEU A 66 -5.67 10.42 1.45
C LEU A 66 -6.83 10.05 0.52
N THR A 67 -6.54 9.32 -0.56
CA THR A 67 -7.56 8.92 -1.53
C THR A 67 -8.38 7.71 -1.06
N GLY A 68 -7.79 6.82 -0.25
CA GLY A 68 -8.49 5.73 0.43
C GLY A 68 -9.20 6.18 1.72
N GLY A 69 -8.74 7.28 2.32
CA GLY A 69 -9.31 7.89 3.51
C GLY A 69 -8.68 7.41 4.82
N PHE A 70 -8.67 8.32 5.81
CA PHE A 70 -8.08 8.06 7.13
C PHE A 70 -8.76 6.91 7.89
N THR A 71 -10.07 6.71 7.75
CA THR A 71 -10.78 5.60 8.40
C THR A 71 -10.25 4.24 7.91
N ALA A 72 -10.14 4.05 6.60
CA ALA A 72 -9.58 2.84 6.02
C ALA A 72 -8.11 2.68 6.40
N ASN A 73 -7.33 3.77 6.34
CA ASN A 73 -5.92 3.76 6.68
C ASN A 73 -5.65 3.33 8.14
N THR A 74 -6.42 3.86 9.09
CA THR A 74 -6.28 3.50 10.51
C THR A 74 -6.63 2.03 10.75
N GLY A 75 -7.69 1.53 10.12
CA GLY A 75 -8.04 0.10 10.16
C GLY A 75 -6.92 -0.77 9.61
N LEU A 76 -6.37 -0.41 8.45
CA LEU A 76 -5.26 -1.13 7.84
C LEU A 76 -3.97 -1.08 8.68
N ALA A 77 -3.67 0.06 9.31
CA ALA A 77 -2.50 0.21 10.18
C ALA A 77 -2.58 -0.70 11.41
N ASN A 78 -3.76 -0.81 12.02
CA ASN A 78 -3.99 -1.76 13.12
C ASN A 78 -3.81 -3.21 12.66
N TRP A 79 -4.39 -3.57 11.52
CA TRP A 79 -4.20 -4.89 10.93
C TRP A 79 -2.72 -5.18 10.65
N CYS A 80 -1.97 -4.21 10.08
CA CYS A 80 -0.54 -4.38 9.81
C CYS A 80 0.27 -4.65 11.08
N ARG A 81 -0.04 -3.92 12.16
CA ARG A 81 0.57 -4.10 13.49
C ARG A 81 0.32 -5.50 14.05
N GLU A 82 -0.89 -6.03 13.89
CA GLU A 82 -1.26 -7.37 14.36
C GLU A 82 -0.66 -8.50 13.51
N ASN A 83 -0.33 -8.21 12.26
CA ASN A 83 0.14 -9.20 11.28
C ASN A 83 1.63 -9.09 10.95
N GLY A 84 2.39 -8.21 11.63
CA GLY A 84 3.83 -8.04 11.37
C GLY A 84 4.15 -7.49 9.98
N MET A 85 3.23 -6.74 9.38
CA MET A 85 3.34 -6.23 8.01
C MET A 85 3.85 -4.79 8.02
N LEU A 86 4.88 -4.48 7.22
CA LEU A 86 5.27 -3.09 6.99
C LEU A 86 4.23 -2.39 6.10
N LEU A 87 3.93 -1.13 6.41
CA LEU A 87 2.96 -0.33 5.66
C LEU A 87 3.63 0.93 5.09
N HIS A 88 3.83 0.95 3.77
CA HIS A 88 4.27 2.13 3.04
C HIS A 88 3.09 3.06 2.75
N ILE A 89 3.25 4.37 2.99
CA ILE A 89 2.18 5.37 2.82
C ILE A 89 2.54 6.36 1.70
N PRO A 90 1.99 6.19 0.49
CA PRO A 90 2.05 7.18 -0.56
C PRO A 90 1.12 8.34 -0.26
N ARG A 91 1.61 9.54 -0.52
CA ARG A 91 0.84 10.77 -0.49
C ARG A 91 0.25 11.05 -1.88
N ALA A 92 -0.71 10.27 -2.34
CA ALA A 92 -1.51 10.66 -3.52
C ALA A 92 -2.49 11.79 -3.13
N MET A 93 -2.73 12.77 -4.02
CA MET A 93 -3.58 13.96 -3.80
C MET A 93 -3.10 15.11 -2.86
N PRO A 94 -1.91 15.11 -2.21
CA PRO A 94 -1.58 16.10 -1.18
C PRO A 94 -1.45 17.52 -1.77
N ALA A 95 -0.89 17.65 -2.98
CA ALA A 95 -0.72 18.92 -3.68
C ALA A 95 -2.05 19.65 -3.96
N VAL A 96 -3.17 18.93 -3.97
CA VAL A 96 -4.51 19.54 -4.11
C VAL A 96 -4.85 20.39 -2.90
N ILE A 97 -4.40 19.98 -1.71
CA ILE A 97 -4.73 20.62 -0.44
C ILE A 97 -3.56 21.40 0.19
N GLU A 98 -2.30 21.10 -0.15
CA GLU A 98 -1.14 21.69 0.54
C GLU A 98 -0.42 22.80 -0.22
N ARG A 99 -0.66 22.93 -1.54
CA ARG A 99 0.24 23.70 -2.42
C ARG A 99 0.07 25.21 -2.31
N ASN A 100 -1.15 25.69 -2.08
CA ASN A 100 -1.42 27.12 -2.05
C ASN A 100 -1.11 27.70 -0.65
N PRO A 101 -0.18 28.67 -0.54
CA PRO A 101 0.21 29.24 0.75
C PRO A 101 -0.91 30.05 1.44
N LYS A 102 -1.96 30.42 0.71
CA LYS A 102 -3.07 31.24 1.22
C LYS A 102 -4.35 30.46 1.50
N HIS A 103 -4.48 29.22 1.01
CA HIS A 103 -5.68 28.41 1.20
C HIS A 103 -5.34 26.92 1.11
N GLY A 104 -5.66 26.17 2.15
CA GLY A 104 -5.38 24.73 2.21
C GLY A 104 -4.86 24.28 3.57
N ILE A 105 -4.27 23.10 3.59
CA ILE A 105 -3.67 22.45 4.76
C ILE A 105 -2.20 22.18 4.45
N HIS A 106 -1.30 22.88 5.14
CA HIS A 106 0.13 22.68 4.94
C HIS A 106 0.53 21.21 5.24
N PHE A 107 1.40 20.62 4.40
CA PHE A 107 1.79 19.20 4.49
C PHE A 107 2.21 18.75 5.89
N ARG A 108 2.93 19.60 6.63
CA ARG A 108 3.32 19.36 8.03
C ARG A 108 2.19 18.92 8.95
N VAL A 109 0.94 19.25 8.63
CA VAL A 109 -0.23 18.78 9.38
C VAL A 109 -0.60 17.35 8.99
N LEU A 110 -0.50 17.01 7.70
CA LEU A 110 -0.75 15.65 7.19
C LEU A 110 0.38 14.66 7.51
N GLY A 111 1.60 15.17 7.73
CA GLY A 111 2.76 14.37 8.13
C GLY A 111 2.88 14.14 9.63
N LYS A 112 1.93 14.64 10.43
CA LYS A 112 1.80 14.38 11.87
C LYS A 112 0.76 13.29 12.09
#